data_AF-A0A3Q7WZI6-F1
#
_entry.id   AF-A0A3Q7WZI6-F1
#
_cell.length_a   1.000
_cell.length_b   1.000
_cell.length_c   1.000
_cell.angle_alpha   90.00
_cell.angle_beta   90.00
_cell.angle_gamma   90.00
#
_symmetry.space_group_name_H-M   'P 1'
#
loop_
_entity.id
_entity.type
_entity.pdbx_description
1 polymer ?
#
loop_
_entity_poly.entity_id
_entity_poly.type
_entity_poly.pdbx_seq_one_letter_code
_entity_poly.pdbx_strand_id
1 'polypeptide(L)'
;MVRRNFEKRSAAKMSQLMQDARKDLENKPTWMGERMWEQLKAIWNSSNFQKKSEINKRNRNSMDGASLHTGGSIPHRVLWKKMKETKGEDPTFSDFYFRTHRTKDKNWVGIHAESAYEKFENKKIELSSEASTFVPGEDEADSQPTKVMPSDIDIWVDVVGRKKGRIFGLGSIAKTLNPNQPSMRSDSEVDALRSQVHALNESLQKQEQEKLLMKQQLQRQEKEMAETNRNLTFLMQHLGFVGSSSRPSSSPQLNDETDEDSEDVGSDHIE
;
A
#
# COMPACT_ATOMS: atom_id res chain seq x y z
N MET A 1 -6.63 2.73 30.62
CA MET A 1 -7.02 3.98 29.91
C MET A 1 -6.14 5.19 30.31
N VAL A 2 -5.71 5.32 31.58
CA VAL A 2 -4.90 6.45 32.07
C VAL A 2 -3.52 6.55 31.41
N ARG A 3 -2.75 5.45 31.34
CA ARG A 3 -1.41 5.42 30.74
C ARG A 3 -1.38 5.93 29.29
N ARG A 4 -2.26 5.41 28.43
CA ARG A 4 -2.38 5.83 27.02
C ARG A 4 -2.65 7.32 26.88
N ASN A 5 -3.53 7.87 27.73
CA ASN A 5 -3.86 9.29 27.69
C ASN A 5 -2.68 10.16 28.17
N PHE A 6 -1.98 9.72 29.21
CA PHE A 6 -0.74 10.37 29.66
C PHE A 6 0.31 10.37 28.56
N GLU A 7 0.64 9.22 27.97
CA GLU A 7 1.62 9.08 26.89
C GLU A 7 1.28 9.98 25.70
N LYS A 8 0.00 10.03 25.29
CA LYS A 8 -0.47 10.91 24.21
C LYS A 8 -0.23 12.39 24.53
N ARG A 9 -0.57 12.83 25.74
CA ARG A 9 -0.42 14.24 26.16
C ARG A 9 1.05 14.61 26.30
N SER A 10 1.85 13.74 26.91
CA SER A 10 3.29 13.93 27.08
C SER A 10 4.02 13.99 25.74
N ALA A 11 3.66 13.13 24.77
CA ALA A 11 4.21 13.16 23.42
C ALA A 11 3.87 14.46 22.67
N ALA A 12 2.63 14.94 22.79
CA ALA A 12 2.22 16.22 22.21
C ALA A 12 2.99 17.39 22.84
N LYS A 13 3.14 17.40 24.17
CA LYS A 13 3.91 18.43 24.88
C LYS A 13 5.38 18.41 24.47
N MET A 14 6.00 17.24 24.38
CA MET A 14 7.40 17.12 23.95
C MET A 14 7.59 17.61 22.50
N SER A 15 6.66 17.26 21.61
CA SER A 15 6.69 17.75 20.22
C SER A 15 6.62 19.28 20.16
N GLN A 16 5.77 19.89 20.99
CA GLN A 16 5.68 21.36 21.08
C GLN A 16 6.97 21.97 21.60
N LEU A 17 7.53 21.44 22.69
CA LEU A 17 8.79 21.92 23.27
C LEU A 17 9.95 21.84 22.26
N MET A 18 10.04 20.76 21.48
CA MET A 18 11.03 20.61 20.41
C MET A 18 10.83 21.61 19.28
N GLN A 19 9.59 21.91 18.90
CA GLN A 19 9.29 22.93 17.89
C GLN A 19 9.66 24.32 18.37
N ASP A 20 9.36 24.65 19.63
CA ASP A 20 9.69 25.95 20.21
C ASP A 20 11.19 26.13 20.35
N ALA A 21 11.91 25.11 20.83
CA ALA A 21 13.37 25.12 20.87
C ALA A 21 13.99 25.31 19.47
N ARG A 22 13.37 24.78 18.41
CA ARG A 22 13.88 24.94 17.05
C ARG A 22 13.67 26.36 16.48
N LYS A 23 12.75 27.16 17.02
CA LYS A 23 12.53 28.54 16.55
C LYS A 23 13.69 29.46 16.89
N ASP A 24 14.43 29.15 17.96
CA ASP A 24 15.56 29.92 18.45
C ASP A 24 16.70 28.98 18.80
N LEU A 25 17.65 28.84 17.86
CA LEU A 25 18.81 27.95 18.01
C LEU A 25 19.94 28.58 18.81
N GLU A 26 19.86 29.88 19.13
CA GLU A 26 20.85 30.58 19.92
C GLU A 26 20.62 30.34 21.41
N ASN A 27 19.34 30.26 21.82
CA ASN A 27 18.96 30.07 23.21
C ASN A 27 18.64 28.62 23.55
N LYS A 28 19.53 27.96 24.30
CA LYS A 28 19.30 26.61 24.79
C LYS A 28 18.14 26.55 25.80
N PRO A 29 17.18 25.62 25.63
CA PRO A 29 16.15 25.41 26.64
C PRO A 29 16.71 24.91 27.99
N THR A 30 16.06 25.29 29.09
CA THR A 30 16.44 24.90 30.45
C THR A 30 16.27 23.40 30.73
N TRP A 31 15.28 22.77 30.09
CA TRP A 31 14.96 21.35 30.26
C TRP A 31 15.89 20.41 29.45
N MET A 32 16.77 20.95 28.61
CA MET A 32 17.66 20.17 27.75
C MET A 32 19.12 20.31 28.18
N GLY A 33 19.82 19.18 28.28
CA GLY A 33 21.26 19.16 28.56
C GLY A 33 22.09 19.67 27.37
N GLU A 34 23.23 20.30 27.66
CA GLU A 34 24.13 20.93 26.67
C GLU A 34 24.51 20.00 25.52
N ARG A 35 24.97 18.79 25.86
CA ARG A 35 25.37 17.79 24.86
C ARG A 35 24.25 17.44 23.88
N MET A 36 23.02 17.29 24.38
CA MET A 36 21.86 16.96 23.53
C MET A 36 21.47 18.13 22.65
N TRP A 37 21.59 19.36 23.19
CA TRP A 37 21.32 20.57 22.45
C TRP A 37 22.25 20.74 21.25
N GLU A 38 23.57 20.58 21.46
CA GLU A 38 24.55 20.66 20.37
C GLU A 38 24.29 19.60 19.28
N GLN A 39 23.96 18.37 19.67
CA GLN A 39 23.60 17.32 18.73
C GLN A 39 22.35 17.65 17.92
N LEU A 40 21.29 18.16 18.57
CA LEU A 40 20.05 18.54 17.88
C LEU A 40 20.26 19.74 16.94
N LYS A 41 21.02 20.75 17.36
CA LYS A 41 21.42 21.86 16.49
C LYS A 41 22.16 21.37 15.25
N ALA A 42 23.13 20.47 15.42
CA ALA A 42 23.87 19.89 14.30
C ALA A 42 22.93 19.12 13.34
N ILE A 43 21.99 18.33 13.87
CA ILE A 43 20.99 17.63 13.05
C ILE A 43 20.09 18.60 12.30
N TRP A 44 19.57 19.63 12.96
CA TRP A 44 18.67 20.60 12.35
C TRP A 44 19.36 21.49 11.30
N ASN A 45 20.65 21.75 11.47
CA ASN A 45 21.48 22.47 10.49
C ASN A 45 22.03 21.55 9.38
N SER A 46 21.87 20.23 9.49
CA SER A 46 22.31 19.31 8.44
C SER A 46 21.55 19.55 7.13
N SER A 47 22.26 19.45 6.00
CA SER A 47 21.68 19.62 4.66
C SER A 47 20.49 18.68 4.43
N ASN A 48 20.59 17.42 4.87
CA ASN A 48 19.54 16.42 4.73
C ASN A 48 18.24 16.85 5.42
N PHE A 49 18.34 17.40 6.62
CA PHE A 49 17.18 17.83 7.37
C PHE A 49 16.57 19.12 6.78
N GLN A 50 17.39 20.09 6.41
CA GLN A 50 16.92 21.32 5.75
C GLN A 50 16.20 21.01 4.44
N LYS A 51 16.76 20.14 3.58
CA LYS A 51 16.11 19.68 2.33
C LYS A 51 14.72 19.08 2.61
N LYS A 52 14.62 18.16 3.58
CA LYS A 52 13.33 17.57 3.98
C LYS A 52 12.35 18.61 4.52
N SER A 53 12.85 19.56 5.33
CA SER A 53 12.05 20.64 5.91
C SER A 53 11.47 21.54 4.82
N GLU A 54 12.27 21.92 3.82
CA GLU A 54 11.82 22.75 2.69
C GLU A 54 10.85 22.01 1.77
N ILE A 55 11.08 20.72 1.48
CA ILE A 55 10.10 19.89 0.75
C ILE A 55 8.77 19.87 1.51
N ASN A 56 8.80 19.62 2.82
CA ASN A 56 7.58 19.59 3.64
C ASN A 56 6.89 20.95 3.70
N LYS A 57 7.65 22.05 3.75
CA LYS A 57 7.11 23.41 3.69
C LYS A 57 6.42 23.67 2.35
N ARG A 58 7.08 23.32 1.24
CA ARG A 58 6.53 23.46 -0.11
C ARG A 58 5.28 22.62 -0.29
N ASN A 59 5.26 21.38 0.21
CA ASN A 59 4.08 20.51 0.21
C ASN A 59 2.91 21.09 1.01
N ARG A 60 3.17 21.75 2.15
CA ARG A 60 2.11 22.43 2.90
C ARG A 60 1.55 23.62 2.14
N ASN A 61 2.40 24.39 1.48
CA ASN A 61 1.99 25.58 0.71
C ASN A 61 1.29 25.20 -0.61
N SER A 62 1.75 24.14 -1.29
CA SER A 62 1.18 23.68 -2.56
C SER A 62 -0.21 23.06 -2.42
N MET A 63 -0.64 22.79 -1.19
CA MET A 63 -1.96 22.22 -0.94
C MET A 63 -3.08 23.24 -1.10
N ASP A 64 -2.80 24.55 -1.28
CA ASP A 64 -3.74 25.64 -1.62
C ASP A 64 -5.21 25.45 -1.18
N GLY A 65 -5.40 25.07 0.08
CA GLY A 65 -6.72 24.79 0.64
C GLY A 65 -7.42 23.52 0.15
N ALA A 66 -6.84 22.71 -0.73
CA ALA A 66 -7.39 21.45 -1.26
C ALA A 66 -7.66 20.36 -0.20
N SER A 67 -7.24 20.54 1.06
CA SER A 67 -7.63 19.65 2.17
C SER A 67 -8.51 20.33 3.22
N LEU A 68 -8.89 21.60 3.01
CA LEU A 68 -9.74 22.34 3.94
C LEU A 68 -11.17 21.81 3.87
N HIS A 69 -11.75 21.60 5.04
CA HIS A 69 -13.15 21.22 5.23
C HIS A 69 -13.59 21.68 6.62
N THR A 70 -14.89 21.94 6.79
CA THR A 70 -15.51 22.43 8.03
C THR A 70 -16.08 21.31 8.92
N GLY A 71 -15.89 20.04 8.53
CA GLY A 71 -16.28 18.87 9.33
C GLY A 71 -15.52 18.71 10.65
N GLY A 72 -14.40 19.43 10.82
CA GLY A 72 -13.58 19.39 12.03
C GLY A 72 -12.96 18.02 12.26
N SER A 73 -12.85 17.59 13.52
CA SER A 73 -12.31 16.27 13.89
C SER A 73 -13.33 15.13 13.79
N ILE A 74 -14.58 15.42 13.39
CA ILE A 74 -15.64 14.43 13.29
C ILE A 74 -15.50 13.67 11.96
N PRO A 75 -15.44 12.32 11.98
CA PRO A 75 -15.39 11.56 10.74
C PRO A 75 -16.62 11.80 9.86
N HIS A 76 -16.42 11.93 8.54
CA HIS A 76 -17.49 12.18 7.56
C HIS A 76 -18.66 11.19 7.65
N ARG A 77 -18.39 9.90 7.91
CA ARG A 77 -19.46 8.89 8.12
C ARG A 77 -20.36 9.20 9.32
N VAL A 78 -19.78 9.75 10.38
CA VAL A 78 -20.50 10.11 11.60
C VAL A 78 -21.30 11.38 11.35
N LEU A 79 -20.71 12.35 10.63
CA LEU A 79 -21.41 13.56 10.22
C LEU A 79 -22.62 13.23 9.33
N TRP A 80 -22.46 12.36 8.34
CA TRP A 80 -23.56 11.90 7.49
C TRP A 80 -24.68 11.22 8.29
N LYS A 81 -24.33 10.29 9.19
CA LYS A 81 -25.31 9.64 10.05
C LYS A 81 -26.12 10.65 10.87
N LYS A 82 -25.46 11.66 11.44
CA LYS A 82 -26.14 12.76 12.15
C LYS A 82 -27.05 13.57 11.24
N MET A 83 -26.63 13.85 10.01
CA MET A 83 -27.48 14.55 9.03
C MET A 83 -28.71 13.72 8.67
N LYS A 84 -28.55 12.41 8.46
CA LYS A 84 -29.67 11.47 8.23
C LYS A 84 -30.65 11.47 9.39
N GLU A 85 -30.16 11.35 10.62
CA GLU A 85 -30.99 11.38 11.84
C GLU A 85 -31.75 12.70 12.00
N THR A 86 -31.15 13.84 11.61
CA THR A 86 -31.78 15.16 11.72
C THR A 86 -32.82 15.41 10.63
N LYS A 87 -32.54 14.97 9.39
CA LYS A 87 -33.42 15.18 8.22
C LYS A 87 -34.53 14.14 8.14
N GLY A 88 -34.35 12.96 8.76
CA GLY A 88 -35.26 11.81 8.64
C GLY A 88 -35.06 11.01 7.35
N GLU A 89 -34.24 11.51 6.42
CA GLU A 89 -33.96 10.93 5.11
C GLU A 89 -32.45 10.96 4.83
N ASP A 90 -32.00 10.19 3.84
CA ASP A 90 -30.60 10.25 3.43
C ASP A 90 -30.23 11.64 2.89
N PRO A 91 -29.14 12.26 3.39
CA PRO A 91 -28.66 13.52 2.85
C PRO A 91 -28.36 13.40 1.35
N THR A 92 -28.61 14.47 0.60
CA THR A 92 -28.12 14.53 -0.78
C THR A 92 -26.60 14.73 -0.77
N PHE A 93 -25.95 14.37 -1.88
CA PHE A 93 -24.51 14.62 -2.04
C PHE A 93 -24.19 16.11 -1.84
N SER A 94 -24.99 17.01 -2.46
CA SER A 94 -24.82 18.46 -2.34
C SER A 94 -25.00 18.96 -0.91
N ASP A 95 -26.02 18.50 -0.18
CA ASP A 95 -26.24 18.89 1.22
C ASP A 95 -25.02 18.55 2.09
N PHE A 96 -24.48 17.34 1.90
CA PHE A 96 -23.29 16.90 2.62
C PHE A 96 -22.04 17.69 2.21
N TYR A 97 -21.88 17.95 0.91
CA TYR A 97 -20.74 18.70 0.40
C TYR A 97 -20.74 20.12 0.93
N PHE A 98 -21.89 20.82 0.90
CA PHE A 98 -22.02 22.16 1.49
C PHE A 98 -21.76 22.16 2.99
N ARG A 99 -22.25 21.15 3.72
CA ARG A 99 -21.99 21.04 5.16
C ARG A 99 -20.50 20.90 5.48
N THR A 100 -19.72 20.29 4.60
CA THR A 100 -18.30 19.99 4.82
C THR A 100 -17.35 20.95 4.13
N HIS A 101 -17.77 21.69 3.11
CA HIS A 101 -16.92 22.54 2.29
C HIS A 101 -17.41 23.98 2.17
N ARG A 102 -18.42 24.36 2.96
CA ARG A 102 -18.77 25.77 3.20
C ARG A 102 -18.61 26.16 4.66
N THR A 103 -18.29 27.43 4.86
CA THR A 103 -18.26 28.08 6.17
C THR A 103 -19.68 28.33 6.69
N LYS A 104 -19.81 28.78 7.94
CA LYS A 104 -21.11 29.16 8.52
C LYS A 104 -21.77 30.31 7.74
N ASP A 105 -20.95 31.18 7.15
CA ASP A 105 -21.36 32.31 6.31
C ASP A 105 -21.70 31.90 4.88
N LYS A 106 -21.75 30.59 4.60
CA LYS A 106 -22.03 29.97 3.30
C LYS A 106 -20.97 30.21 2.21
N ASN A 107 -19.81 30.76 2.56
CA ASN A 107 -18.66 30.89 1.65
C ASN A 107 -17.94 29.55 1.50
N TRP A 108 -17.29 29.32 0.36
CA TRP A 108 -16.45 28.15 0.16
C TRP A 108 -15.21 28.17 1.05
N VAL A 109 -14.77 26.98 1.49
CA VAL A 109 -13.57 26.84 2.32
C VAL A 109 -12.26 27.07 1.54
N GLY A 110 -12.33 27.12 0.22
CA GLY A 110 -11.21 27.41 -0.68
C GLY A 110 -11.60 27.22 -2.14
N ILE A 111 -10.76 27.75 -3.04
CA ILE A 111 -11.01 27.76 -4.49
C ILE A 111 -11.20 26.36 -5.08
N HIS A 112 -10.55 25.36 -4.49
CA HIS A 112 -10.63 23.96 -4.93
C HIS A 112 -12.00 23.34 -4.64
N ALA A 113 -12.63 23.72 -3.52
CA ALA A 113 -13.96 23.23 -3.17
C ALA A 113 -15.04 23.81 -4.09
N GLU A 114 -14.94 25.11 -4.36
CA GLU A 114 -15.79 25.82 -5.30
C GLU A 114 -15.67 25.23 -6.71
N SER A 115 -14.45 25.22 -7.26
CA SER A 115 -14.20 24.73 -8.62
C SER A 115 -14.63 23.27 -8.82
N ALA A 116 -14.44 22.40 -7.82
CA ALA A 116 -14.91 21.02 -7.89
C ALA A 116 -16.43 20.93 -7.98
N TYR A 117 -17.15 21.75 -7.20
CA TYR A 117 -18.61 21.78 -7.20
C TYR A 117 -19.18 22.39 -8.48
N GLU A 118 -18.58 23.47 -8.99
CA GLU A 118 -18.98 24.07 -10.27
C GLU A 118 -18.85 23.10 -11.43
N LYS A 119 -17.73 22.36 -11.52
CA LYS A 119 -17.56 21.33 -12.55
C LYS A 119 -18.60 20.22 -12.45
N PHE A 120 -18.97 19.83 -11.23
CA PHE A 120 -20.01 18.83 -10.98
C PHE A 120 -21.39 19.31 -11.47
N GLU A 121 -21.78 20.53 -11.12
CA GLU A 121 -23.04 21.12 -11.59
C GLU A 121 -23.05 21.28 -13.12
N ASN A 122 -21.95 21.76 -13.70
CA ASN A 122 -21.82 21.88 -15.16
C ASN A 122 -21.97 20.52 -15.85
N LYS A 123 -21.33 19.47 -15.33
CA LYS A 123 -21.46 18.12 -15.89
C LYS A 123 -22.88 17.56 -15.76
N LYS A 124 -23.58 17.89 -14.68
CA LYS A 124 -24.98 17.51 -14.48
C LYS A 124 -25.91 18.19 -15.50
N ILE A 125 -25.68 19.47 -15.80
CA ILE A 125 -26.42 20.22 -16.82
C ILE A 125 -26.14 19.65 -18.22
N GLU A 126 -24.88 19.37 -18.54
CA GLU A 126 -24.45 18.75 -19.81
C GLU A 126 -25.18 17.42 -20.03
N LEU A 127 -25.11 16.50 -19.05
CA LEU A 127 -25.74 15.19 -19.15
C LEU A 127 -27.28 15.26 -19.21
N SER A 128 -27.90 16.22 -18.49
CA SER A 128 -29.34 16.45 -18.59
C SER A 128 -29.76 16.98 -19.96
N SER A 129 -28.92 17.80 -20.58
CA SER A 129 -29.16 18.35 -21.92
C SER A 129 -29.08 17.24 -22.97
N GLU A 130 -28.03 16.41 -22.90
CA GLU A 130 -27.88 15.24 -23.79
C GLU A 130 -29.04 14.24 -23.67
N ALA A 131 -29.57 14.04 -22.47
CA ALA A 131 -30.73 13.17 -22.25
C ALA A 131 -32.02 13.73 -22.88
N SER A 132 -32.13 15.06 -23.00
CA SER A 132 -33.31 15.73 -23.55
C SER A 132 -33.31 15.81 -25.08
N THR A 133 -32.15 15.70 -25.76
CA THR A 133 -32.06 15.77 -27.23
C THR A 133 -32.47 14.48 -27.94
N PHE A 134 -32.77 13.41 -27.18
CA PHE A 134 -33.22 12.14 -27.73
C PHE A 134 -34.74 12.18 -27.97
N VAL A 135 -35.15 12.62 -29.15
CA VAL A 135 -36.51 12.41 -29.65
C VAL A 135 -36.60 10.96 -30.12
N PRO A 136 -37.54 10.13 -29.62
CA PRO A 136 -37.75 8.80 -30.17
C PRO A 136 -38.21 8.95 -31.62
N GLY A 137 -37.35 8.61 -32.57
CA GLY A 137 -37.79 8.33 -33.93
C GLY A 137 -38.70 7.12 -33.88
N GLU A 138 -39.93 7.29 -34.34
CA GLU A 138 -40.82 6.19 -34.68
C GLU A 138 -40.15 5.41 -35.81
N ASP A 139 -39.43 4.34 -35.48
CA ASP A 139 -39.39 3.08 -36.22
C ASP A 139 -38.27 2.17 -35.74
N GLU A 140 -38.58 0.88 -35.76
CA GLU A 140 -37.73 -0.29 -35.58
C GLU A 140 -37.37 -0.74 -34.15
N ALA A 141 -37.87 -1.95 -33.88
CA ALA A 141 -37.58 -2.79 -32.75
C ALA A 141 -36.09 -3.17 -32.70
N ASP A 142 -35.31 -2.41 -31.94
CA ASP A 142 -34.13 -2.96 -31.29
C ASP A 142 -33.94 -2.30 -29.93
N SER A 143 -33.50 -3.10 -28.96
CA SER A 143 -33.49 -2.74 -27.54
C SER A 143 -32.38 -1.74 -27.22
N GLN A 144 -32.58 -0.48 -27.59
CA GLN A 144 -31.61 0.57 -27.30
C GLN A 144 -31.64 0.91 -25.80
N PRO A 145 -30.49 0.89 -25.10
CA PRO A 145 -30.48 1.18 -23.67
C PRO A 145 -30.87 2.64 -23.48
N THR A 146 -32.02 2.88 -22.86
CA THR A 146 -32.38 4.19 -22.31
C THR A 146 -31.18 4.71 -21.54
N LYS A 147 -30.61 5.86 -21.94
CA LYS A 147 -29.41 6.43 -21.32
C LYS A 147 -29.80 6.90 -19.91
N VAL A 148 -29.73 5.99 -18.93
CA VAL A 148 -30.08 6.29 -17.53
C VAL A 148 -29.10 7.34 -17.01
N MET A 149 -29.63 8.42 -16.44
CA MET A 149 -28.82 9.46 -15.79
C MET A 149 -27.90 8.83 -14.73
N PRO A 150 -26.57 9.04 -14.80
CA PRO A 150 -25.66 8.57 -13.76
C PRO A 150 -26.00 9.18 -12.40
N SER A 151 -25.64 8.48 -11.31
CA SER A 151 -25.84 9.01 -9.96
C SER A 151 -24.96 10.24 -9.72
N ASP A 152 -25.36 11.13 -8.81
CA ASP A 152 -24.55 12.30 -8.41
C ASP A 152 -23.12 11.90 -7.99
N ILE A 153 -22.95 10.70 -7.41
CA ILE A 153 -21.64 10.20 -6.98
C ILE A 153 -20.78 9.77 -8.17
N ASP A 154 -21.39 9.18 -9.19
CA ASP A 154 -20.67 8.79 -10.41
C ASP A 154 -20.24 10.02 -11.20
N ILE A 155 -21.12 11.02 -11.32
CA ILE A 155 -20.79 12.32 -11.92
C ILE A 155 -19.67 13.00 -11.13
N TRP A 156 -19.75 12.99 -9.80
CA TRP A 156 -18.68 13.56 -8.97
C TRP A 156 -17.34 12.87 -9.22
N VAL A 157 -17.32 11.53 -9.22
CA VAL A 157 -16.11 10.74 -9.46
C VAL A 157 -15.51 11.00 -10.83
N ASP A 158 -16.33 11.15 -11.86
CA ASP A 158 -15.90 11.51 -13.21
C ASP A 158 -15.20 12.88 -13.21
N VAL A 159 -15.81 13.86 -12.55
CA VAL A 159 -15.31 15.25 -12.51
C VAL A 159 -14.02 15.42 -11.69
N VAL A 160 -13.95 14.85 -10.49
CA VAL A 160 -12.80 15.07 -9.58
C VAL A 160 -11.74 13.98 -9.67
N GLY A 161 -12.07 12.85 -10.30
CA GLY A 161 -11.21 11.70 -10.41
C GLY A 161 -10.88 11.02 -9.08
N ARG A 162 -9.92 10.10 -9.14
CA ARG A 162 -9.41 9.35 -7.97
C ARG A 162 -7.92 9.57 -7.82
N LYS A 163 -7.49 9.89 -6.60
CA LYS A 163 -6.06 10.00 -6.26
C LYS A 163 -5.72 9.05 -5.12
N LYS A 164 -4.86 8.06 -5.39
CA LYS A 164 -4.48 7.00 -4.42
C LYS A 164 -5.71 6.30 -3.79
N GLY A 165 -6.70 5.99 -4.62
CA GLY A 165 -7.95 5.34 -4.20
C GLY A 165 -8.93 6.22 -3.40
N ARG A 166 -8.63 7.52 -3.25
CA ARG A 166 -9.50 8.48 -2.55
C ARG A 166 -10.18 9.42 -3.54
N ILE A 167 -11.44 9.74 -3.26
CA ILE A 167 -12.22 10.72 -4.01
C ILE A 167 -12.21 12.02 -3.23
N PHE A 168 -11.96 13.14 -3.92
CA PHE A 168 -11.90 14.46 -3.31
C PHE A 168 -13.22 14.80 -2.61
N GLY A 169 -13.13 15.46 -1.43
CA GLY A 169 -14.28 15.93 -0.64
C GLY A 169 -15.11 14.87 0.10
N LEU A 170 -15.08 13.61 -0.31
CA LEU A 170 -15.93 12.57 0.28
C LEU A 170 -15.36 11.96 1.57
N GLY A 171 -14.05 12.04 1.80
CA GLY A 171 -13.43 11.51 3.02
C GLY A 171 -13.80 10.05 3.29
N SER A 172 -14.24 9.73 4.51
CA SER A 172 -14.59 8.35 4.88
C SER A 172 -15.93 7.86 4.30
N ILE A 173 -16.76 8.74 3.73
CA ILE A 173 -18.07 8.35 3.21
C ILE A 173 -18.03 7.85 1.77
N ALA A 174 -16.92 8.09 1.07
CA ALA A 174 -16.67 7.56 -0.27
C ALA A 174 -16.98 6.05 -0.38
N LYS A 175 -16.65 5.28 0.66
CA LYS A 175 -16.89 3.82 0.71
C LYS A 175 -18.37 3.44 0.82
N THR A 176 -19.17 4.29 1.44
CA THR A 176 -20.61 4.04 1.65
C THR A 176 -21.42 4.44 0.43
N LEU A 177 -21.01 5.52 -0.25
CA LEU A 177 -21.75 6.09 -1.38
C LEU A 177 -21.32 5.52 -2.74
N ASN A 178 -20.16 4.87 -2.82
CA ASN A 178 -19.68 4.22 -4.04
C ASN A 178 -19.36 2.75 -3.76
N PRO A 179 -20.38 1.85 -3.79
CA PRO A 179 -20.20 0.43 -3.50
C PRO A 179 -19.42 -0.31 -4.59
N ASN A 180 -19.35 0.24 -5.81
CA ASN A 180 -18.55 -0.30 -6.93
C ASN A 180 -17.05 0.00 -6.81
N GLN A 181 -16.56 0.40 -5.62
CA GLN A 181 -15.13 0.40 -5.38
C GLN A 181 -14.60 -1.03 -5.58
N PRO A 182 -13.56 -1.25 -6.40
CA PRO A 182 -12.66 -2.35 -6.13
C PRO A 182 -12.11 -2.06 -4.74
N SER A 183 -12.69 -2.74 -3.75
CA SER A 183 -12.27 -2.63 -2.37
C SER A 183 -10.77 -2.86 -2.40
N MET A 184 -10.00 -1.93 -1.82
CA MET A 184 -8.75 -2.36 -1.21
C MET A 184 -9.15 -3.53 -0.33
N ARG A 185 -8.74 -4.75 -0.76
CA ARG A 185 -9.15 -6.07 -0.26
C ARG A 185 -9.76 -5.97 1.12
N SER A 186 -11.03 -6.40 1.25
CA SER A 186 -11.72 -6.34 2.54
C SER A 186 -10.80 -6.87 3.63
N ASP A 187 -10.83 -6.31 4.84
CA ASP A 187 -9.96 -6.79 5.93
C ASP A 187 -10.09 -8.32 6.12
N SER A 188 -11.27 -8.89 5.81
CA SER A 188 -11.52 -10.33 5.78
C SER A 188 -10.71 -11.12 4.73
N GLU A 189 -10.46 -10.55 3.56
CA GLU A 189 -9.67 -11.17 2.50
C GLU A 189 -8.17 -11.11 2.84
N VAL A 190 -7.73 -10.02 3.48
CA VAL A 190 -6.36 -9.90 4.00
C VAL A 190 -6.12 -10.90 5.13
N ASP A 191 -7.10 -11.11 6.01
CA ASP A 191 -7.02 -12.08 7.10
C ASP A 191 -7.09 -13.53 6.58
N ALA A 192 -7.90 -13.80 5.55
CA ALA A 192 -7.93 -15.09 4.88
C ALA A 192 -6.58 -15.41 4.20
N LEU A 193 -5.98 -14.44 3.51
CA LEU A 193 -4.66 -14.59 2.89
C LEU A 193 -3.56 -14.77 3.94
N ARG A 194 -3.60 -14.02 5.05
CA ARG A 194 -2.65 -14.21 6.17
C ARG A 194 -2.75 -15.62 6.75
N SER A 195 -3.97 -16.14 6.91
CA SER A 195 -4.21 -17.49 7.41
C SER A 195 -3.70 -18.55 6.42
N GLN A 196 -3.90 -18.35 5.12
CA GLN A 196 -3.39 -19.25 4.09
C GLN A 196 -1.85 -19.24 4.02
N VAL A 197 -1.22 -18.06 4.11
CA VAL A 197 0.25 -17.94 4.17
C VAL A 197 0.79 -18.65 5.41
N HIS A 198 0.12 -18.54 6.56
CA HIS A 198 0.52 -19.24 7.78
C HIS A 198 0.47 -20.76 7.61
N ALA A 199 -0.63 -21.29 7.07
CA ALA A 199 -0.79 -22.73 6.83
C ALA A 199 0.23 -23.28 5.82
N LEU A 200 0.52 -22.53 4.76
CA LEU A 200 1.56 -22.92 3.79
C LEU A 200 2.95 -22.92 4.42
N ASN A 201 3.26 -21.95 5.28
CA ASN A 201 4.54 -21.87 5.96
C ASN A 201 4.74 -23.03 6.96
N GLU A 202 3.69 -23.41 7.69
CA GLU A 202 3.70 -24.60 8.56
C GLU A 202 3.92 -25.89 7.74
N SER A 203 3.23 -26.03 6.60
CA SER A 203 3.41 -27.18 5.72
C SER A 203 4.82 -27.26 5.16
N LEU A 204 5.41 -26.12 4.78
CA LEU A 204 6.78 -26.05 4.29
C LEU A 204 7.79 -26.47 5.37
N GLN A 205 7.64 -25.97 6.59
CA GLN A 205 8.50 -26.37 7.71
C GLN A 205 8.42 -27.86 8.00
N LYS A 206 7.21 -28.44 7.93
CA LYS A 206 7.03 -29.88 8.11
C LYS A 206 7.75 -30.68 7.02
N GLN A 207 7.63 -30.26 5.77
CA GLN A 207 8.33 -30.90 4.65
C GLN A 207 9.87 -30.79 4.79
N GLU A 208 10.38 -29.66 5.27
CA GLU A 208 11.81 -29.48 5.55
C GLU A 208 12.31 -30.43 6.66
N GLN A 209 11.53 -30.62 7.72
CA GLN A 209 11.85 -31.57 8.79
C GLN A 209 11.84 -33.02 8.29
N GLU A 210 10.82 -33.41 7.52
CA GLU A 210 10.73 -34.75 6.91
C GLU A 210 11.90 -35.02 5.97
N LYS A 211 12.27 -34.03 5.14
CA LYS A 211 13.44 -34.12 4.25
C LYS A 211 14.74 -34.28 5.04
N LEU A 212 14.89 -33.57 6.16
CA LEU A 212 16.07 -33.69 7.01
C LEU A 212 16.19 -35.08 7.62
N LEU A 213 15.08 -35.64 8.11
CA LEU A 213 15.03 -36.99 8.66
C LEU A 213 15.36 -38.04 7.60
N MET A 214 14.76 -37.93 6.41
CA MET A 214 15.03 -38.85 5.30
C MET A 214 16.51 -38.81 4.88
N LYS A 215 17.11 -37.61 4.83
CA LYS A 215 18.54 -37.46 4.53
C LYS A 215 19.43 -38.13 5.58
N GLN A 216 19.11 -38.01 6.86
CA GLN A 216 19.87 -38.70 7.93
C GLN A 216 19.73 -40.23 7.83
N GLN A 217 18.54 -40.73 7.50
CA GLN A 217 18.32 -42.16 7.31
C GLN A 217 19.13 -42.71 6.14
N LEU A 218 19.15 -41.99 5.00
CA LEU A 218 19.94 -42.38 3.84
C LEU A 218 21.44 -42.44 4.16
N GLN A 219 21.96 -41.43 4.87
CA GLN A 219 23.36 -41.42 5.32
C GLN A 219 23.70 -42.60 6.25
N ARG A 220 22.74 -43.07 7.06
CA ARG A 220 22.94 -44.25 7.90
C ARG A 220 23.03 -45.52 7.05
N GLN A 221 22.10 -45.67 6.11
CA GLN A 221 22.11 -46.80 5.18
C GLN A 221 23.38 -46.84 4.32
N GLU A 222 23.88 -45.70 3.85
CA GLU A 222 25.15 -45.62 3.11
C GLU A 222 26.34 -46.08 3.97
N LYS A 223 26.38 -45.73 5.26
CA LYS A 223 27.44 -46.17 6.17
C LYS A 223 27.38 -47.68 6.42
N GLU A 224 26.19 -48.21 6.69
CA GLU A 224 25.98 -49.65 6.87
C GLU A 224 26.33 -50.44 5.59
N MET A 225 25.95 -49.92 4.43
CA MET A 225 26.31 -50.51 3.13
C MET A 225 27.83 -50.46 2.89
N ALA A 226 28.49 -49.35 3.23
CA ALA A 226 29.95 -49.25 3.10
C ALA A 226 30.66 -50.23 4.05
N GLU A 227 30.15 -50.44 5.26
CA GLU A 227 30.71 -51.38 6.23
C GLU A 227 30.50 -52.84 5.81
N THR A 228 29.29 -53.20 5.37
CA THR A 228 29.03 -54.53 4.80
C THR A 228 29.89 -54.80 3.57
N ASN A 229 30.10 -53.80 2.71
CA ASN A 229 30.95 -53.96 1.54
C ASN A 229 32.44 -54.12 1.92
N ARG A 230 32.92 -53.44 2.96
CA ARG A 230 34.26 -53.67 3.53
C ARG A 230 34.40 -55.10 4.08
N ASN A 231 33.40 -55.58 4.81
CA ASN A 231 33.39 -56.93 5.36
C ASN A 231 33.35 -57.99 4.25
N LEU A 232 32.56 -57.76 3.19
CA LEU A 232 32.52 -58.62 2.01
C LEU A 232 33.88 -58.64 1.29
N THR A 233 34.51 -57.48 1.13
CA THR A 233 35.84 -57.37 0.52
C THR A 233 36.90 -58.12 1.34
N PHE A 234 36.86 -57.98 2.67
CA PHE A 234 37.74 -58.71 3.58
C PHE A 234 37.54 -60.23 3.48
N LEU A 235 36.29 -60.69 3.43
CA LEU A 235 35.96 -62.10 3.26
C LEU A 235 36.42 -62.65 1.91
N MET A 236 36.21 -61.89 0.82
CA MET A 236 36.69 -62.24 -0.53
C MET A 236 38.22 -62.37 -0.58
N GLN A 237 38.95 -61.49 0.10
CA GLN A 237 40.41 -61.55 0.19
C GLN A 237 40.88 -62.77 0.97
N HIS A 238 40.17 -63.14 2.05
CA HIS A 238 40.52 -64.31 2.87
C HIS A 238 40.20 -65.65 2.18
N LEU A 239 39.17 -65.69 1.33
CA LEU A 239 38.80 -66.87 0.52
C LEU A 239 39.61 -66.98 -0.79
N GLY A 240 40.58 -66.08 -1.03
CA GLY A 240 41.52 -66.18 -2.16
C GLY A 240 41.00 -65.65 -3.51
N PHE A 241 39.92 -64.88 -3.53
CA PHE A 241 39.37 -64.28 -4.76
C PHE A 241 40.13 -62.98 -5.10
N VAL A 242 41.40 -63.09 -5.49
CA VAL A 242 42.22 -61.96 -5.94
C VAL A 242 41.96 -61.72 -7.43
N GLY A 243 41.08 -60.77 -7.74
CA GLY A 243 40.88 -60.30 -9.11
C GLY A 243 42.01 -59.35 -9.52
N SER A 244 42.80 -59.77 -10.51
CA SER A 244 43.84 -58.98 -11.16
C SER A 244 43.36 -57.62 -11.68
N SER A 245 44.25 -56.64 -11.52
CA SER A 245 44.38 -55.38 -12.25
C SER A 245 43.59 -55.23 -13.56
N SER A 246 42.88 -54.11 -13.70
CA SER A 246 42.78 -53.37 -14.98
C SER A 246 42.33 -51.93 -14.72
N ARG A 247 43.24 -50.98 -15.00
CA ARG A 247 42.95 -49.56 -15.28
C ARG A 247 41.73 -49.40 -16.21
N PRO A 248 40.98 -48.31 -16.11
CA PRO A 248 40.36 -47.71 -17.28
C PRO A 248 41.29 -46.64 -17.86
N SER A 249 41.59 -46.85 -19.14
CA SER A 249 42.19 -45.93 -20.09
C SER A 249 41.38 -44.63 -20.24
N SER A 250 42.07 -43.55 -20.60
CA SER A 250 41.48 -42.34 -21.15
C SER A 250 40.73 -42.61 -22.47
N SER A 251 39.57 -41.93 -22.61
CA SER A 251 38.95 -41.29 -23.80
C SER A 251 38.50 -42.17 -25.00
N PRO A 252 37.36 -41.86 -25.68
CA PRO A 252 37.15 -40.62 -26.44
C PRO A 252 35.75 -39.95 -26.37
N GLN A 253 35.78 -38.63 -26.57
CA GLN A 253 34.67 -37.76 -26.99
C GLN A 253 33.97 -38.25 -28.27
N LEU A 254 32.75 -37.74 -28.48
CA LEU A 254 31.96 -37.48 -29.71
C LEU A 254 30.50 -37.86 -29.38
N ASN A 255 29.48 -37.00 -29.37
CA ASN A 255 29.10 -35.82 -30.16
C ASN A 255 28.13 -34.97 -29.30
N ASP A 256 28.27 -33.65 -29.25
CA ASP A 256 27.76 -32.64 -30.20
C ASP A 256 26.29 -32.29 -29.95
N GLU A 257 26.10 -31.05 -29.49
CA GLU A 257 25.01 -30.09 -29.72
C GLU A 257 25.18 -28.98 -28.65
N THR A 258 25.87 -27.87 -28.90
CA THR A 258 25.38 -26.62 -29.54
C THR A 258 24.05 -26.16 -28.90
N ASP A 259 23.88 -24.98 -28.30
CA ASP A 259 24.48 -23.68 -28.59
C ASP A 259 24.42 -22.72 -27.38
N GLU A 260 25.46 -21.88 -27.35
CA GLU A 260 25.46 -20.44 -27.07
C GLU A 260 24.55 -19.88 -25.96
N ASP A 261 25.18 -19.34 -24.91
CA ASP A 261 24.90 -17.94 -24.62
C ASP A 261 26.18 -17.22 -24.18
N SER A 262 26.48 -16.18 -24.94
CA SER A 262 27.69 -15.38 -24.86
C SER A 262 27.57 -14.37 -23.73
N GLU A 263 28.59 -14.28 -22.89
CA GLU A 263 28.81 -13.07 -22.10
C GLU A 263 29.28 -11.96 -23.05
N ASP A 264 28.56 -10.85 -23.11
CA ASP A 264 29.18 -9.56 -23.40
C ASP A 264 28.61 -8.43 -22.54
N VAL A 265 29.55 -7.57 -22.22
CA VAL A 265 29.60 -6.48 -21.27
C VAL A 265 29.02 -5.20 -21.88
N GLY A 266 28.42 -4.35 -21.05
CA GLY A 266 28.15 -2.94 -21.38
C GLY A 266 27.27 -2.32 -20.30
N SER A 267 27.79 -1.60 -19.31
CA SER A 267 28.38 -0.25 -19.37
C SER A 267 27.42 0.81 -19.94
N ASP A 268 26.95 1.65 -19.01
CA ASP A 268 26.52 3.06 -19.09
C ASP A 268 25.53 3.54 -20.16
N HIS A 269 24.43 4.17 -19.72
CA HIS A 269 24.31 5.62 -19.90
C HIS A 269 23.27 6.28 -18.98
N ILE A 270 23.67 7.44 -18.47
CA ILE A 270 22.91 8.46 -17.77
C ILE A 270 22.42 9.44 -18.83
N GLU A 271 21.10 9.71 -18.88
CA GLU A 271 20.56 11.07 -18.97
C GLU A 271 19.12 11.11 -18.43
#